data_AF-A0A936JHV7-F1
#
_entry.id   AF-A0A936JHV7-F1
#
_cell.length_a   1.000
_cell.length_b   1.000
_cell.length_c   1.000
_cell.angle_alpha   90.00
_cell.angle_beta   90.00
_cell.angle_gamma   90.00
#
_symmetry.space_group_name_H-M   'P 1'
#
loop_
_entity.id
_entity.type
_entity.pdbx_description
1 polymer ?
#
loop_
_entity_poly.entity_id
_entity_poly.type
_entity_poly.pdbx_seq_one_letter_code
_entity_poly.pdbx_strand_id
1 'polypeptide(L)'
;MIFIVMMTHSAFAADPVVKLPPMPSKSEMEVYEESEELFAKLLLNYYQIASTLEAQLKNWDIKPTVNVPTPTLDELTSQESKTIKKYFTIGFKLQLQIESLSEEQVHAHLTDIQKRLINERKRNAELGISKYELELASKNTEVYKNRLNEVLTMSDSLKLANDSITYQYYMLKYSSGDAYSRAIINSSSPTLMLSNQACLLAFNTDVLQTDVSFGAKAELNLNSIAEYDKYFDLWFAYLMPQVKSIHNNTTASITRDWNSNIYSFGLNLNLPEVIELKPVKAGIKLGVGHYWGSGTSPNVSLPEIDYKGQLMNVELNFSRFTTLSPMSLYFNFGVLFPSREMIYADPVQVQNILKNNITTFALGLRFTIL
;
A
#
# COMPACT_ATOMS: atom_id res chain seq x y z
N MET A 1 100.97 5.69 -5.69
CA MET A 1 100.58 6.80 -4.81
C MET A 1 99.42 6.32 -3.95
N ILE A 2 99.70 5.87 -2.72
CA ILE A 2 98.69 5.53 -1.71
C ILE A 2 99.10 6.29 -0.46
N PHE A 3 98.41 7.40 -0.20
CA PHE A 3 98.54 8.17 1.03
C PHE A 3 97.62 7.53 2.07
N ILE A 4 98.20 6.87 3.07
CA ILE A 4 97.49 6.39 4.25
C ILE A 4 97.22 7.62 5.12
N VAL A 5 95.97 8.06 5.14
CA VAL A 5 95.48 9.08 6.08
C VAL A 5 95.28 8.40 7.43
N MET A 6 96.21 8.60 8.35
CA MET A 6 95.97 8.38 9.78
C MET A 6 94.94 9.40 10.25
N MET A 7 93.66 9.02 10.26
CA MET A 7 92.64 9.74 11.03
C MET A 7 92.86 9.41 12.51
N THR A 8 93.38 10.38 13.24
CA THR A 8 93.33 10.41 14.70
C THR A 8 91.86 10.36 15.14
N HIS A 9 91.42 9.21 15.65
CA HIS A 9 90.20 9.12 16.42
C HIS A 9 90.40 9.96 17.70
N SER A 10 89.83 11.16 17.73
CA SER A 10 89.55 11.82 19.01
C SER A 10 88.43 11.04 19.67
N ALA A 11 88.79 10.08 20.53
CA ALA A 11 87.86 9.41 21.42
C ALA A 11 87.28 10.47 22.36
N PHE A 12 86.02 10.82 22.16
CA PHE A 12 85.28 11.63 23.12
C PHE A 12 84.80 10.70 24.24
N ALA A 13 85.30 10.96 25.45
CA ALA A 13 84.95 10.24 26.68
C ALA A 13 83.56 10.68 27.18
N ALA A 14 82.83 9.79 27.86
CA ALA A 14 81.60 10.17 28.54
C ALA A 14 81.91 11.16 29.67
N ASP A 15 81.22 12.31 29.68
CA ASP A 15 81.48 13.37 30.66
C ASP A 15 80.79 13.06 32.02
N PRO A 16 81.50 13.22 33.15
CA PRO A 16 80.89 13.13 34.46
C PRO A 16 79.93 14.31 34.72
N VAL A 17 78.77 14.03 35.30
CA VAL A 17 77.74 15.06 35.62
C VAL A 17 78.28 16.10 36.60
N VAL A 18 79.22 15.71 37.47
CA VAL A 18 79.93 16.60 38.39
C VAL A 18 81.43 16.26 38.38
N LYS A 19 82.29 17.27 38.20
CA LYS A 19 83.75 17.08 38.24
C LYS A 19 84.25 17.09 39.68
N LEU A 20 85.10 16.14 40.04
CA LEU A 20 85.73 16.11 41.35
C LEU A 20 86.76 17.26 41.46
N PRO A 21 86.66 18.14 42.48
CA PRO A 21 87.67 19.17 42.71
C PRO A 21 89.01 18.52 43.09
N PRO A 22 90.15 19.16 42.81
CA PRO A 22 91.45 18.65 43.21
C PRO A 22 91.55 18.53 44.74
N MET A 23 92.29 17.52 45.19
CA MET A 23 92.56 17.33 46.61
C MET A 23 93.25 18.59 47.18
N PRO A 24 92.83 19.10 48.35
CA PRO A 24 93.48 20.25 48.97
C PRO A 24 94.97 19.99 49.21
N SER A 25 95.78 21.03 49.04
CA SER A 25 97.20 20.98 49.36
C SER A 25 97.40 20.78 50.87
N LYS A 26 98.61 20.36 51.30
CA LYS A 26 98.86 20.05 52.73
C LYS A 26 98.53 21.23 53.66
N SER A 27 98.88 22.44 53.26
CA SER A 27 98.60 23.67 54.01
C SER A 27 97.11 24.04 54.01
N GLU A 28 96.36 23.71 52.96
CA GLU A 28 94.90 23.91 52.95
C GLU A 28 94.19 22.88 53.83
N MET A 29 94.71 21.65 53.88
CA MET A 29 94.17 20.59 54.71
C MET A 29 94.26 20.94 56.20
N GLU A 30 95.37 21.55 56.63
CA GLU A 30 95.55 22.04 58.00
C GLU A 30 94.46 23.05 58.40
N VAL A 31 94.07 23.96 57.50
CA VAL A 31 92.98 24.93 57.74
C VAL A 31 91.62 24.23 57.91
N TYR A 32 91.37 23.14 57.19
CA TYR A 32 90.15 22.35 57.36
C TYR A 32 90.18 21.52 58.64
N GLU A 33 91.35 21.04 59.09
CA GLU A 33 91.52 20.30 60.35
C GLU A 33 91.39 21.21 61.59
N GLU A 34 91.54 22.54 61.46
CA GLU A 34 91.37 23.50 62.56
C GLU A 34 89.90 23.72 62.98
N SER A 35 88.93 23.35 62.14
CA SER A 35 87.49 23.55 62.40
C SER A 35 86.66 22.34 62.00
N GLU A 36 85.93 21.76 62.96
CA GLU A 36 85.07 20.59 62.76
C GLU A 36 84.00 20.85 61.68
N GLU A 37 83.43 22.06 61.66
CA GLU A 37 82.41 22.46 60.69
C GLU A 37 82.98 22.53 59.26
N LEU A 38 84.18 23.10 59.09
CA LEU A 38 84.83 23.19 57.79
C LEU A 38 85.28 21.81 57.27
N PHE A 39 85.78 20.95 58.16
CA PHE A 39 86.12 19.57 57.87
C PHE A 39 84.90 18.77 57.40
N ALA A 40 83.82 18.81 58.18
CA ALA A 40 82.58 18.08 57.88
C ALA A 40 81.97 18.56 56.56
N LYS A 41 81.98 19.87 56.29
CA LYS A 41 81.51 20.43 55.01
C LYS A 41 82.31 19.93 53.82
N LEU A 42 83.63 19.87 53.93
CA LEU A 42 84.50 19.36 52.87
C LEU A 42 84.29 17.86 52.65
N LEU A 43 84.17 17.08 53.72
CA LEU A 43 83.90 15.64 53.66
C LEU A 43 82.55 15.35 52.98
N LEU A 44 81.49 16.05 53.38
CA LEU A 44 80.15 15.90 52.79
C LEU A 44 80.12 16.31 51.32
N ASN A 45 80.89 17.33 50.92
CA ASN A 45 81.01 17.70 49.51
C ASN A 45 81.62 16.56 48.68
N TYR A 46 82.73 15.96 49.14
CA TYR A 46 83.32 14.81 48.46
C TYR A 46 82.41 13.58 48.43
N TYR A 47 81.69 13.32 49.52
CA TYR A 47 80.68 12.26 49.58
C TYR A 47 79.54 12.50 48.58
N GLN A 48 79.00 13.72 48.52
CA GLN A 48 77.91 14.09 47.63
C GLN A 48 78.32 13.93 46.16
N ILE A 49 79.53 14.37 45.80
CA ILE A 49 80.07 14.21 44.45
C ILE A 49 80.22 12.72 44.12
N ALA A 50 80.82 11.93 45.01
CA ALA A 50 80.98 10.49 44.81
C ALA A 50 79.62 9.77 44.65
N SER A 51 78.63 10.10 45.48
CA SER A 51 77.28 9.52 45.42
C SER A 51 76.55 9.89 44.12
N THR A 52 76.75 11.12 43.63
CA THR A 52 76.17 11.57 42.36
C THR A 52 76.76 10.81 41.17
N LEU A 53 78.07 10.55 41.18
CA LEU A 53 78.74 9.75 40.15
C LEU A 53 78.32 8.27 40.21
N GLU A 54 78.12 7.71 41.40
CA GLU A 54 77.58 6.36 41.58
C GLU A 54 76.15 6.25 41.02
N ALA A 55 75.29 7.25 41.30
CA ALA A 55 73.94 7.31 40.78
C ALA A 55 73.90 7.45 39.26
N GLN A 56 74.83 8.22 38.66
CA GLN A 56 74.98 8.34 37.22
C GLN A 56 75.27 6.98 36.56
N LEU A 57 76.21 6.21 37.11
CA LEU A 57 76.52 4.86 36.60
C LEU A 57 75.36 3.90 36.74
N LYS A 58 74.65 3.90 37.88
CA LYS A 58 73.45 3.08 38.10
C LYS A 58 72.31 3.45 37.16
N ASN A 59 72.11 4.73 36.88
CA ASN A 59 71.10 5.19 35.91
C ASN A 59 71.42 4.77 34.47
N TRP A 60 72.67 4.41 34.18
CA TRP A 60 73.10 3.83 32.91
C TRP A 60 73.16 2.29 32.95
N ASP A 61 72.62 1.65 34.00
CA ASP A 61 72.71 0.20 34.25
C ASP A 61 74.16 -0.35 34.28
N ILE A 62 75.14 0.50 34.57
CA ILE A 62 76.56 0.12 34.69
C ILE A 62 76.88 -0.08 36.17
N LYS A 63 77.41 -1.26 36.52
CA LYS A 63 77.79 -1.57 37.90
C LYS A 63 78.97 -0.69 38.34
N PRO A 64 78.85 0.11 39.41
CA PRO A 64 79.96 0.88 39.95
C PRO A 64 81.11 -0.04 40.38
N THR A 65 82.35 0.35 40.09
CA THR A 65 83.55 -0.37 40.54
C THR A 65 83.74 -0.30 42.05
N VAL A 66 83.22 0.74 42.70
CA VAL A 66 83.29 0.97 44.14
C VAL A 66 81.96 1.55 44.61
N ASN A 67 81.44 1.05 45.74
CA ASN A 67 80.25 1.63 46.37
C ASN A 67 80.65 2.80 47.28
N VAL A 68 79.83 3.85 47.36
CA VAL A 68 80.07 4.98 48.25
C VAL A 68 79.40 4.70 49.60
N PRO A 69 80.15 4.43 50.68
CA PRO A 69 79.56 4.24 52.01
C PRO A 69 79.06 5.59 52.55
N THR A 70 78.02 5.58 53.37
CA THR A 70 77.58 6.79 54.08
C THR A 70 78.59 7.15 55.17
N PRO A 71 79.04 8.42 55.28
CA PRO A 71 79.91 8.87 56.38
C PRO A 71 79.25 8.63 57.74
N THR A 72 80.01 8.08 58.69
CA THR A 72 79.53 7.91 60.07
C THR A 72 79.71 9.21 60.86
N LEU A 73 79.00 9.34 61.99
CA LEU A 73 79.12 10.51 62.86
C LEU A 73 80.58 10.67 63.36
N ASP A 74 81.24 9.57 63.71
CA ASP A 74 82.65 9.59 64.15
C ASP A 74 83.62 10.03 63.03
N GLU A 75 83.34 9.68 61.78
CA GLU A 75 84.11 10.12 60.61
C GLU A 75 83.96 11.63 60.34
N LEU A 76 82.83 12.23 60.75
CA LEU A 76 82.55 13.66 60.60
C LEU A 76 83.23 14.50 61.70
N THR A 77 83.39 13.94 62.91
CA THR A 77 83.91 14.67 64.09
C THR A 77 85.39 14.41 64.39
N SER A 78 85.98 13.33 63.87
CA SER A 78 87.37 12.92 64.14
C SER A 78 88.45 13.77 63.45
N GLN A 79 88.08 14.62 62.48
CA GLN A 79 88.98 15.50 61.73
C GLN A 79 90.19 14.78 61.08
N GLU A 80 90.09 13.47 60.81
CA GLU A 80 91.20 12.71 60.22
C GLU A 80 91.29 12.92 58.69
N SER A 81 92.38 13.52 58.19
CA SER A 81 92.59 13.68 56.74
C SER A 81 92.57 12.37 55.92
N LYS A 82 92.75 11.22 56.56
CA LYS A 82 92.58 9.90 55.91
C LYS A 82 91.15 9.68 55.42
N THR A 83 90.16 10.19 56.13
CA THR A 83 88.74 10.07 55.80
C THR A 83 88.40 10.88 54.55
N ILE A 84 88.89 12.12 54.43
CA ILE A 84 88.71 12.91 53.20
C ILE A 84 89.41 12.22 52.01
N LYS A 85 90.62 11.70 52.20
CA LYS A 85 91.35 10.94 51.16
C LYS A 85 90.57 9.69 50.69
N LYS A 86 89.87 9.01 51.60
CA LYS A 86 89.01 7.86 51.28
C LYS A 86 87.90 8.26 50.31
N TYR A 87 87.10 9.29 50.63
CA TYR A 87 86.00 9.73 49.75
C TYR A 87 86.49 10.36 48.44
N PHE A 88 87.60 11.11 48.47
CA PHE A 88 88.26 11.59 47.25
C PHE A 88 88.68 10.43 46.33
N THR A 89 89.31 9.39 46.88
CA THR A 89 89.77 8.22 46.11
C THR A 89 88.59 7.45 45.50
N ILE A 90 87.48 7.34 46.23
CA ILE A 90 86.25 6.70 45.73
C ILE A 90 85.66 7.54 44.58
N GLY A 91 85.49 8.84 44.78
CA GLY A 91 85.00 9.76 43.75
C GLY A 91 85.88 9.75 42.49
N PHE A 92 87.21 9.75 42.67
CA PHE A 92 88.17 9.72 41.56
C PHE A 92 88.10 8.44 40.74
N LYS A 93 87.95 7.27 41.40
CA LYS A 93 87.76 5.99 40.71
C LYS A 93 86.45 5.95 39.91
N LEU A 94 85.36 6.49 40.48
CA LEU A 94 84.07 6.57 39.79
C LEU A 94 84.11 7.54 38.61
N GLN A 95 84.80 8.67 38.75
CA GLN A 95 85.00 9.62 37.67
C GLN A 95 85.80 8.99 36.52
N LEU A 96 86.93 8.33 36.82
CA LEU A 96 87.70 7.62 35.80
C LEU A 96 86.91 6.50 35.13
N GLN A 97 86.07 5.79 35.90
CA GLN A 97 85.18 4.78 35.33
C GLN A 97 84.26 5.41 34.29
N ILE A 98 83.60 6.52 34.62
CA ILE A 98 82.71 7.26 33.71
C ILE A 98 83.47 7.72 32.46
N GLU A 99 84.62 8.36 32.64
CA GLU A 99 85.45 8.87 31.53
C GLU A 99 86.00 7.75 30.63
N SER A 100 86.13 6.52 31.14
CA SER A 100 86.58 5.36 30.37
C SER A 100 85.48 4.63 29.59
N LEU A 101 84.20 5.00 29.78
CA LEU A 101 83.09 4.39 29.06
C LEU A 101 83.07 4.82 27.59
N SER A 102 82.83 3.86 26.69
CA SER A 102 82.61 4.15 25.27
C SER A 102 81.17 4.61 25.00
N GLU A 103 81.01 5.50 24.02
CA GLU A 103 79.73 6.08 23.60
C GLU A 103 78.67 5.01 23.24
N GLU A 104 79.11 3.88 22.69
CA GLU A 104 78.25 2.73 22.35
C GLU A 104 77.52 2.13 23.57
N GLN A 105 78.16 2.11 24.75
CA GLN A 105 77.55 1.54 25.96
C GLN A 105 76.46 2.45 26.53
N VAL A 106 76.62 3.77 26.41
CA VAL A 106 75.63 4.77 26.85
C VAL A 106 74.49 4.89 25.82
N HIS A 107 74.79 4.81 24.53
CA HIS A 107 73.80 4.87 23.45
C HIS A 107 72.93 3.61 23.33
N ALA A 108 73.44 2.42 23.66
CA ALA A 108 72.66 1.18 23.62
C ALA A 108 71.38 1.27 24.48
N HIS A 109 71.47 1.83 25.68
CA HIS A 109 70.33 2.00 26.58
C HIS A 109 69.31 3.03 26.07
N LEU A 110 69.78 4.16 25.52
CA LEU A 110 68.90 5.16 24.90
C LEU A 110 68.15 4.57 23.70
N THR A 111 68.83 3.76 22.87
CA THR A 111 68.16 3.06 21.76
C THR A 111 67.17 1.99 22.21
N ASP A 112 67.41 1.29 23.32
CA ASP A 112 66.46 0.31 23.85
C ASP A 112 65.20 0.98 24.40
N ILE A 113 65.35 2.07 25.16
CA ILE A 113 64.21 2.88 25.64
C ILE A 113 63.40 3.43 24.46
N GLN A 114 64.05 3.97 23.44
CA GLN A 114 63.37 4.47 22.24
C GLN A 114 62.62 3.36 21.51
N LYS A 115 63.21 2.17 21.36
CA LYS A 115 62.55 1.00 20.76
C LYS A 115 61.32 0.55 21.57
N ARG A 116 61.43 0.47 22.89
CA ARG A 116 60.30 0.11 23.77
C ARG A 116 59.18 1.14 23.67
N LEU A 117 59.51 2.43 23.66
CA LEU A 117 58.54 3.51 23.55
C LEU A 117 57.81 3.52 22.20
N ILE A 118 58.53 3.22 21.10
CA ILE A 118 57.92 3.06 19.77
C ILE A 118 57.01 1.84 19.73
N ASN A 119 57.43 0.71 20.30
CA ASN A 119 56.62 -0.51 20.35
C ASN A 119 55.35 -0.34 21.19
N GLU A 120 55.43 0.31 22.35
CA GLU A 120 54.24 0.60 23.17
C GLU A 120 53.30 1.59 22.50
N ARG A 121 53.82 2.62 21.82
CA ARG A 121 52.98 3.52 21.00
C ARG A 121 52.27 2.77 19.88
N LYS A 122 52.97 1.88 19.18
CA LYS A 122 52.40 1.05 18.12
C LYS A 122 51.30 0.14 18.66
N ARG A 123 51.56 -0.54 19.78
CA ARG A 123 50.57 -1.40 20.45
C ARG A 123 49.33 -0.65 20.91
N ASN A 124 49.49 0.55 21.48
CA ASN A 124 48.36 1.39 21.86
C ASN A 124 47.56 1.88 20.64
N ALA A 125 48.23 2.22 19.54
CA ALA A 125 47.54 2.58 18.30
C ALA A 125 46.76 1.39 17.72
N GLU A 126 47.35 0.19 17.70
CA GLU A 126 46.69 -1.05 17.24
C GLU A 126 45.46 -1.39 18.11
N LEU A 127 45.57 -1.27 19.43
CA LEU A 127 44.44 -1.48 20.34
C LEU A 127 43.34 -0.43 20.15
N GLY A 128 43.71 0.84 19.94
CA GLY A 128 42.77 1.92 19.65
C GLY A 128 42.00 1.66 18.34
N ILE A 129 42.72 1.28 17.27
CA ILE A 129 42.12 0.95 15.98
C ILE A 129 41.17 -0.25 16.11
N SER A 130 41.63 -1.34 16.74
CA SER A 130 40.81 -2.55 16.94
C SER A 130 39.52 -2.27 17.74
N LYS A 131 39.60 -1.41 18.77
CA LYS A 131 38.43 -0.99 19.54
C LYS A 131 37.46 -0.16 18.69
N TYR A 132 37.96 0.78 17.90
CA TYR A 132 37.15 1.57 16.97
C TYR A 132 36.49 0.71 15.89
N GLU A 133 37.21 -0.29 15.33
CA GLU A 133 36.67 -1.23 14.35
C GLU A 133 35.54 -2.10 14.94
N LEU A 134 35.70 -2.58 16.17
CA LEU A 134 34.67 -3.32 16.90
C LEU A 134 33.43 -2.47 17.18
N GLU A 135 33.62 -1.21 17.54
CA GLU A 135 32.52 -0.27 17.79
C GLU A 135 31.79 0.13 16.50
N LEU A 136 32.52 0.29 15.38
CA LEU A 136 31.94 0.45 14.05
C LEU A 136 31.16 -0.80 13.62
N ALA A 137 31.71 -2.00 13.85
CA ALA A 137 31.06 -3.25 13.52
C ALA A 137 29.77 -3.45 14.34
N SER A 138 29.78 -3.18 15.64
CA SER A 138 28.59 -3.32 16.49
C SER A 138 27.50 -2.31 16.11
N LYS A 139 27.87 -1.05 15.89
CA LYS A 139 26.93 0.01 15.49
C LYS A 139 26.33 -0.25 14.11
N ASN A 140 27.14 -0.72 13.16
CA ASN A 140 26.64 -1.13 11.85
C ASN A 140 25.72 -2.35 11.94
N THR A 141 26.04 -3.33 12.79
CA THR A 141 25.20 -4.52 12.99
C THR A 141 23.81 -4.16 13.52
N GLU A 142 23.73 -3.23 14.47
CA GLU A 142 22.46 -2.75 15.01
C GLU A 142 21.64 -1.97 13.95
N VAL A 143 22.30 -1.11 13.17
CA VAL A 143 21.66 -0.39 12.05
C VAL A 143 21.13 -1.36 10.98
N TYR A 144 21.90 -2.38 10.60
CA TYR A 144 21.46 -3.39 9.64
C TYR A 144 20.33 -4.25 10.19
N LYS A 145 20.35 -4.59 11.48
CA LYS A 145 19.27 -5.34 12.14
C LYS A 145 17.97 -4.53 12.18
N ASN A 146 18.05 -3.23 12.48
CA ASN A 146 16.88 -2.34 12.48
C ASN A 146 16.32 -2.17 11.06
N ARG A 147 17.17 -1.95 10.06
CA ARG A 147 16.74 -1.90 8.65
C ARG A 147 16.12 -3.21 8.17
N LEU A 148 16.68 -4.36 8.58
CA LEU A 148 16.12 -5.66 8.26
C LEU A 148 14.72 -5.84 8.88
N ASN A 149 14.54 -5.43 10.15
CA ASN A 149 13.23 -5.47 10.81
C ASN A 149 12.21 -4.53 10.14
N GLU A 150 12.62 -3.33 9.71
CA GLU A 150 11.77 -2.42 8.94
C GLU A 150 11.35 -3.03 7.59
N VAL A 151 12.29 -3.66 6.87
CA VAL A 151 11.98 -4.36 5.61
C VAL A 151 11.05 -5.55 5.84
N LEU A 152 11.26 -6.33 6.90
CA LEU A 152 10.40 -7.46 7.26
C LEU A 152 8.97 -7.00 7.60
N THR A 153 8.83 -5.99 8.44
CA THR A 153 7.52 -5.43 8.80
C THR A 153 6.79 -4.80 7.61
N MET A 154 7.52 -4.12 6.72
CA MET A 154 6.97 -3.61 5.46
C MET A 154 6.51 -4.76 4.56
N SER A 155 7.32 -5.81 4.40
CA SER A 155 6.98 -7.00 3.62
C SER A 155 5.72 -7.68 4.16
N ASP A 156 5.61 -7.85 5.48
CA ASP A 156 4.43 -8.44 6.11
C ASP A 156 3.18 -7.57 5.88
N SER A 157 3.32 -6.24 5.95
CA SER A 157 2.21 -5.31 5.67
C SER A 157 1.74 -5.39 4.22
N LEU A 158 2.67 -5.48 3.26
CA LEU A 158 2.36 -5.63 1.83
C LEU A 158 1.71 -6.96 1.53
N LYS A 159 2.15 -8.03 2.20
CA LYS A 159 1.53 -9.35 2.09
C LYS A 159 0.07 -9.32 2.58
N LEU A 160 -0.18 -8.73 3.76
CA LEU A 160 -1.54 -8.59 4.29
C LEU A 160 -2.44 -7.75 3.37
N ALA A 161 -1.91 -6.67 2.79
CA ALA A 161 -2.64 -5.86 1.82
C ALA A 161 -2.96 -6.66 0.54
N ASN A 162 -1.99 -7.43 0.03
CA ASN A 162 -2.18 -8.27 -1.15
C ASN A 162 -3.20 -9.39 -0.89
N ASP A 163 -3.16 -10.04 0.28
CA ASP A 163 -4.12 -11.05 0.68
C ASP A 163 -5.54 -10.46 0.79
N SER A 164 -5.67 -9.25 1.32
CA SER A 164 -6.94 -8.50 1.39
C SER A 164 -7.49 -8.15 0.01
N ILE A 165 -6.65 -7.62 -0.89
CA ILE A 165 -7.04 -7.30 -2.28
C ILE A 165 -7.44 -8.57 -3.02
N THR A 166 -6.67 -9.65 -2.85
CA THR A 166 -6.95 -10.95 -3.47
C THR A 166 -8.28 -11.50 -2.99
N TYR A 167 -8.55 -11.43 -1.68
CA TYR A 167 -9.84 -11.82 -1.11
C TYR A 167 -10.99 -10.96 -1.65
N GLN A 168 -10.84 -9.64 -1.69
CA GLN A 168 -11.84 -8.73 -2.26
C GLN A 168 -12.08 -9.03 -3.74
N TYR A 169 -11.04 -9.28 -4.52
CA TYR A 169 -11.12 -9.68 -5.92
C TYR A 169 -11.89 -10.99 -6.09
N TYR A 170 -11.62 -12.01 -5.27
CA TYR A 170 -12.38 -13.26 -5.34
C TYR A 170 -13.83 -13.07 -4.89
N MET A 171 -14.10 -12.31 -3.83
CA MET A 171 -15.46 -11.99 -3.40
C MET A 171 -16.23 -11.20 -4.45
N LEU A 172 -15.59 -10.25 -5.13
CA LEU A 172 -16.13 -9.56 -6.30
C LEU A 172 -16.37 -10.54 -7.43
N LYS A 173 -15.41 -11.39 -7.80
CA LYS A 173 -15.56 -12.38 -8.89
C LYS A 173 -16.67 -13.40 -8.64
N TYR A 174 -16.84 -13.87 -7.40
CA TYR A 174 -17.91 -14.79 -7.01
C TYR A 174 -19.27 -14.09 -6.91
N SER A 175 -19.32 -12.84 -6.44
CA SER A 175 -20.57 -12.07 -6.42
C SER A 175 -20.96 -11.53 -7.80
N SER A 176 -20.00 -11.26 -8.68
CA SER A 176 -20.19 -10.71 -10.01
C SER A 176 -20.35 -11.76 -11.10
N GLY A 177 -19.79 -12.96 -10.95
CA GLY A 177 -19.91 -14.04 -11.95
C GLY A 177 -21.36 -14.48 -12.16
N ASP A 178 -22.07 -14.76 -11.06
CA ASP A 178 -23.49 -15.11 -11.10
C ASP A 178 -24.41 -13.91 -11.35
N ALA A 179 -24.01 -12.71 -10.95
CA ALA A 179 -24.78 -11.50 -11.23
C ALA A 179 -24.64 -11.05 -12.69
N TYR A 180 -23.46 -11.20 -13.28
CA TYR A 180 -23.15 -10.89 -14.67
C TYR A 180 -23.70 -11.95 -15.61
N SER A 181 -23.61 -13.25 -15.28
CA SER A 181 -24.27 -14.30 -16.04
C SER A 181 -25.79 -14.14 -16.01
N ARG A 182 -26.39 -13.83 -14.85
CA ARG A 182 -27.82 -13.47 -14.75
C ARG A 182 -28.15 -12.19 -15.50
N ALA A 183 -27.32 -11.17 -15.47
CA ALA A 183 -27.54 -9.94 -16.22
C ALA A 183 -27.45 -10.16 -17.74
N ILE A 184 -26.49 -10.96 -18.21
CA ILE A 184 -26.37 -11.37 -19.61
C ILE A 184 -27.58 -12.19 -20.03
N ILE A 185 -27.90 -13.27 -19.31
CA ILE A 185 -29.05 -14.15 -19.60
C ILE A 185 -30.36 -13.35 -19.59
N ASN A 186 -30.56 -12.46 -18.61
CA ASN A 186 -31.74 -11.58 -18.56
C ASN A 186 -31.73 -10.50 -19.66
N SER A 187 -30.58 -10.17 -20.24
CA SER A 187 -30.46 -9.18 -21.31
C SER A 187 -30.47 -9.76 -22.72
N SER A 188 -30.26 -11.08 -22.88
CA SER A 188 -30.08 -11.73 -24.19
C SER A 188 -31.03 -12.90 -24.45
N SER A 189 -31.88 -13.28 -23.50
CA SER A 189 -32.86 -14.35 -23.72
C SER A 189 -34.16 -13.76 -24.25
N PRO A 190 -34.73 -14.29 -25.36
CA PRO A 190 -36.06 -13.91 -25.77
C PRO A 190 -37.04 -14.26 -24.65
N THR A 191 -37.97 -13.35 -24.36
CA THR A 191 -38.96 -13.58 -23.30
C THR A 191 -40.35 -13.62 -23.90
N LEU A 192 -41.15 -14.58 -23.44
CA LEU A 192 -42.55 -14.69 -23.82
C LEU A 192 -43.40 -14.20 -22.66
N MET A 193 -44.18 -13.15 -22.88
CA MET A 193 -45.13 -12.65 -21.91
C MET A 193 -46.55 -13.04 -22.33
N LEU A 194 -47.28 -13.70 -21.44
CA LEU A 194 -48.67 -14.06 -21.66
C LEU A 194 -49.56 -13.26 -20.71
N SER A 195 -50.66 -12.73 -21.21
CA SER A 195 -51.59 -11.95 -20.40
C SER A 195 -53.04 -12.21 -20.74
N ASN A 196 -53.87 -12.12 -19.70
CA ASN A 196 -55.31 -12.00 -19.86
C ASN A 196 -55.67 -10.54 -19.64
N GLN A 197 -56.60 -10.03 -20.45
CA GLN A 197 -57.08 -8.66 -20.37
C GLN A 197 -58.59 -8.60 -20.35
N ALA A 198 -59.12 -7.68 -19.55
CA ALA A 198 -60.48 -7.18 -19.66
C ALA A 198 -60.43 -5.90 -20.52
N CYS A 199 -61.28 -5.79 -21.53
CA CYS A 199 -61.28 -4.70 -22.48
C CYS A 199 -62.70 -4.15 -22.69
N LEU A 200 -62.80 -2.84 -22.83
CA LEU A 200 -64.00 -2.10 -23.20
C LEU A 200 -63.76 -1.40 -24.54
N LEU A 201 -64.71 -1.51 -25.47
CA LEU A 201 -64.67 -0.79 -26.74
C LEU A 201 -65.65 0.39 -26.71
N ALA A 202 -65.14 1.60 -26.80
CA ALA A 202 -65.95 2.81 -26.92
C ALA A 202 -66.08 3.19 -28.39
N PHE A 203 -67.32 3.14 -28.89
CA PHE A 203 -67.70 3.65 -30.20
C PHE A 203 -68.09 5.12 -30.09
N ASN A 204 -67.76 5.92 -31.11
CA ASN A 204 -68.20 7.33 -31.20
C ASN A 204 -69.65 7.43 -31.71
N THR A 205 -70.56 6.64 -31.13
CA THR A 205 -71.99 6.63 -31.46
C THR A 205 -72.78 6.02 -30.31
N ASP A 206 -73.94 6.59 -30.00
CA ASP A 206 -74.83 6.09 -28.94
C ASP A 206 -75.59 4.81 -29.35
N VAL A 207 -75.52 4.47 -30.63
CA VAL A 207 -76.24 3.34 -31.23
C VAL A 207 -75.53 2.01 -30.91
N LEU A 208 -74.23 2.05 -30.58
CA LEU A 208 -73.46 0.87 -30.21
C LEU A 208 -72.95 0.99 -28.77
N GLN A 209 -73.18 -0.06 -28.00
CA GLN A 209 -72.62 -0.23 -26.66
C GLN A 209 -71.76 -1.48 -26.63
N THR A 210 -70.79 -1.55 -25.72
CA THR A 210 -70.07 -2.79 -25.46
C THR A 210 -70.06 -3.13 -23.99
N ASP A 211 -70.10 -4.42 -23.72
CA ASP A 211 -69.82 -4.93 -22.39
C ASP A 211 -68.31 -5.15 -22.21
N VAL A 212 -67.87 -5.21 -20.95
CA VAL A 212 -66.49 -5.60 -20.64
C VAL A 212 -66.25 -7.00 -21.19
N SER A 213 -65.25 -7.10 -22.05
CA SER A 213 -64.96 -8.26 -22.84
C SER A 213 -63.60 -8.84 -22.47
N PHE A 214 -63.46 -10.16 -22.51
CA PHE A 214 -62.21 -10.82 -22.18
C PHE A 214 -61.35 -11.04 -23.43
N GLY A 215 -60.05 -10.96 -23.24
CA GLY A 215 -59.06 -11.21 -24.28
C GLY A 215 -57.79 -11.80 -23.70
N ALA A 216 -56.95 -12.30 -24.60
CA ALA A 216 -55.62 -12.80 -24.29
C ALA A 216 -54.60 -12.09 -25.19
N LYS A 217 -53.44 -11.78 -24.65
CA LYS A 217 -52.34 -11.13 -25.38
C LYS A 217 -51.03 -11.83 -25.06
N ALA A 218 -50.32 -12.23 -26.11
CA ALA A 218 -48.98 -12.77 -26.07
C ALA A 218 -48.00 -11.72 -26.63
N GLU A 219 -46.87 -11.53 -25.95
CA GLU A 219 -45.80 -10.63 -26.37
C GLU A 219 -44.50 -11.42 -26.42
N LEU A 220 -43.83 -11.38 -27.56
CA LEU A 220 -42.51 -11.96 -27.75
C LEU A 220 -41.52 -10.82 -27.83
N ASN A 221 -40.74 -10.67 -26.77
CA ASN A 221 -39.57 -9.80 -26.79
C ASN A 221 -38.39 -10.61 -27.36
N LEU A 222 -37.81 -10.11 -28.45
CA LEU A 222 -36.74 -10.78 -29.20
C LEU A 222 -35.34 -10.26 -28.84
N ASN A 223 -35.11 -9.92 -27.56
CA ASN A 223 -33.93 -9.30 -26.93
C ASN A 223 -32.48 -9.68 -27.42
N SER A 224 -32.26 -10.49 -28.45
CA SER A 224 -30.93 -10.85 -28.99
C SER A 224 -30.74 -10.86 -30.52
N ILE A 225 -31.72 -10.48 -31.35
CA ILE A 225 -31.58 -10.62 -32.82
C ILE A 225 -31.18 -9.30 -33.51
N ALA A 226 -31.35 -8.14 -32.88
CA ALA A 226 -30.96 -6.85 -33.47
C ALA A 226 -30.53 -5.86 -32.38
N GLU A 227 -29.37 -5.22 -32.50
CA GLU A 227 -28.72 -4.32 -31.50
C GLU A 227 -29.59 -3.19 -30.87
N TYR A 228 -30.88 -3.08 -31.20
CA TYR A 228 -31.96 -2.25 -30.63
C TYR A 228 -32.85 -2.97 -29.59
N ASP A 229 -32.43 -4.17 -29.16
CA ASP A 229 -33.23 -5.26 -28.59
C ASP A 229 -34.07 -5.00 -27.32
N LYS A 230 -33.75 -3.99 -26.49
CA LYS A 230 -34.52 -3.72 -25.25
C LYS A 230 -35.81 -2.94 -25.47
N TYR A 231 -35.95 -2.35 -26.65
CA TYR A 231 -36.98 -1.37 -26.92
C TYR A 231 -38.09 -1.91 -27.82
N PHE A 232 -38.02 -3.14 -28.34
CA PHE A 232 -39.04 -3.64 -29.27
C PHE A 232 -39.59 -5.02 -28.91
N ASP A 233 -40.92 -5.15 -28.92
CA ASP A 233 -41.63 -6.43 -28.80
C ASP A 233 -42.54 -6.68 -30.00
N LEU A 234 -42.62 -7.92 -30.44
CA LEU A 234 -43.73 -8.41 -31.24
C LEU A 234 -44.88 -8.77 -30.31
N TRP A 235 -46.11 -8.45 -30.69
CA TRP A 235 -47.27 -8.87 -29.89
C TRP A 235 -48.40 -9.38 -30.76
N PHE A 236 -49.16 -10.30 -30.18
CA PHE A 236 -50.37 -10.87 -30.74
C PHE A 236 -51.46 -10.82 -29.69
N ALA A 237 -52.63 -10.27 -30.02
CA ALA A 237 -53.76 -10.20 -29.11
C ALA A 237 -55.04 -10.70 -29.76
N TYR A 238 -55.81 -11.43 -28.96
CA TYR A 238 -57.16 -11.88 -29.25
C TYR A 238 -58.13 -11.20 -28.29
N LEU A 239 -59.21 -10.66 -28.82
CA LEU A 239 -60.31 -10.08 -28.07
C LEU A 239 -61.62 -10.69 -28.56
N MET A 240 -62.54 -10.96 -27.64
CA MET A 240 -63.87 -11.43 -27.97
C MET A 240 -64.93 -10.41 -27.51
N PRO A 241 -65.10 -9.29 -28.24
CA PRO A 241 -66.02 -8.26 -27.78
C PRO A 241 -67.47 -8.65 -27.95
N GLN A 242 -68.29 -8.33 -26.94
CA GLN A 242 -69.74 -8.35 -27.06
C GLN A 242 -70.26 -6.94 -27.32
N VAL A 243 -70.77 -6.73 -28.53
CA VAL A 243 -71.29 -5.43 -28.98
C VAL A 243 -72.81 -5.50 -29.00
N LYS A 244 -73.45 -4.45 -28.51
CA LYS A 244 -74.91 -4.30 -28.51
C LYS A 244 -75.27 -3.15 -29.44
N SER A 245 -76.07 -3.44 -30.45
CA SER A 245 -76.71 -2.42 -31.27
C SER A 245 -78.07 -2.08 -30.69
N ILE A 246 -78.29 -0.81 -30.38
CA ILE A 246 -79.56 -0.30 -29.84
C ILE A 246 -80.32 0.39 -30.97
N HIS A 247 -81.58 0.01 -31.14
CA HIS A 247 -82.48 0.63 -32.09
C HIS A 247 -83.68 1.21 -31.34
N ASN A 248 -83.78 2.53 -31.34
CA ASN A 248 -84.95 3.23 -30.80
C ASN A 248 -85.95 3.47 -31.92
N ASN A 249 -87.05 2.71 -31.91
CA ASN A 249 -88.23 3.02 -32.72
C ASN A 249 -89.21 3.86 -31.88
N THR A 250 -90.18 4.54 -32.51
CA THR A 250 -91.13 5.45 -31.86
C THR A 250 -91.93 4.85 -30.70
N THR A 251 -91.98 3.51 -30.59
CA THR A 251 -92.77 2.79 -29.58
C THR A 251 -91.98 1.73 -28.79
N ALA A 252 -90.73 1.40 -29.18
CA ALA A 252 -89.93 0.38 -28.52
C ALA A 252 -88.43 0.53 -28.80
N SER A 253 -87.60 0.19 -27.82
CA SER A 253 -86.15 0.02 -27.98
C SER A 253 -85.84 -1.47 -28.20
N ILE A 254 -85.25 -1.81 -29.34
CA ILE A 254 -84.76 -3.16 -29.65
C ILE A 254 -83.25 -3.16 -29.46
N THR A 255 -82.76 -4.03 -28.58
CA THR A 255 -81.33 -4.26 -28.39
C THR A 255 -80.94 -5.58 -29.04
N ARG A 256 -79.85 -5.60 -29.79
CA ARG A 256 -79.31 -6.82 -30.41
C ARG A 256 -77.84 -7.02 -30.05
N ASP A 257 -77.52 -8.26 -29.68
CA ASP A 257 -76.17 -8.67 -29.33
C ASP A 257 -75.39 -9.14 -30.57
N TRP A 258 -74.09 -8.89 -30.55
CA TRP A 258 -73.11 -9.29 -31.55
C TRP A 258 -71.91 -9.91 -30.85
N ASN A 259 -71.67 -11.18 -31.13
CA ASN A 259 -70.47 -11.89 -30.70
C ASN A 259 -69.39 -11.67 -31.75
N SER A 260 -68.37 -10.92 -31.35
CA SER A 260 -67.26 -10.58 -32.24
C SER A 260 -65.97 -11.26 -31.80
N ASN A 261 -65.07 -11.46 -32.75
CA ASN A 261 -63.71 -11.90 -32.53
C ASN A 261 -62.76 -10.96 -33.25
N ILE A 262 -61.81 -10.38 -32.52
CA ILE A 262 -60.80 -9.48 -33.06
C ILE A 262 -59.41 -10.05 -32.76
N TYR A 263 -58.67 -10.36 -33.81
CA TYR A 263 -57.26 -10.69 -33.76
C TYR A 263 -56.45 -9.45 -34.11
N SER A 264 -55.30 -9.31 -33.48
CA SER A 264 -54.40 -8.20 -33.74
C SER A 264 -52.95 -8.62 -33.56
N PHE A 265 -52.09 -8.05 -34.39
CA PHE A 265 -50.66 -8.27 -34.38
C PHE A 265 -49.95 -6.94 -34.59
N GLY A 266 -48.82 -6.73 -33.92
CA GLY A 266 -48.04 -5.52 -34.11
C GLY A 266 -46.69 -5.51 -33.44
N LEU A 267 -46.11 -4.31 -33.44
CA LEU A 267 -44.83 -3.97 -32.84
C LEU A 267 -45.10 -3.01 -31.68
N ASN A 268 -44.38 -3.17 -30.56
CA ASN A 268 -44.33 -2.18 -29.49
C ASN A 268 -42.94 -1.57 -29.42
N LEU A 269 -42.87 -0.26 -29.19
CA LEU A 269 -41.71 0.43 -28.65
C LEU A 269 -41.86 0.49 -27.13
N ASN A 270 -40.96 -0.16 -26.39
CA ASN A 270 -40.91 -0.18 -24.93
C ASN A 270 -40.02 0.95 -24.41
N LEU A 271 -40.56 1.80 -23.54
CA LEU A 271 -39.81 2.80 -22.79
C LEU A 271 -39.84 2.40 -21.31
N PRO A 272 -38.87 1.58 -20.85
CA PRO A 272 -38.85 1.12 -19.47
C PRO A 272 -38.46 2.24 -18.51
N GLU A 273 -38.94 2.16 -17.26
CA GLU A 273 -38.52 3.01 -16.13
C GLU A 273 -38.72 4.53 -16.31
N VAL A 274 -39.71 4.95 -17.10
CA VAL A 274 -40.05 6.37 -17.30
C VAL A 274 -40.55 7.02 -15.99
N ILE A 275 -41.12 6.22 -15.08
CA ILE A 275 -41.67 6.71 -13.81
C ILE A 275 -41.15 5.83 -12.65
N GLU A 276 -40.42 6.46 -11.72
CA GLU A 276 -39.90 5.80 -10.52
C GLU A 276 -40.87 5.95 -9.33
N LEU A 277 -41.59 4.88 -8.99
CA LEU A 277 -42.58 4.85 -7.89
C LEU A 277 -42.17 3.83 -6.82
N LYS A 278 -41.15 4.09 -5.99
CA LYS A 278 -40.69 3.11 -4.98
C LYS A 278 -41.86 2.51 -4.16
N PRO A 279 -42.11 1.18 -4.19
CA PRO A 279 -41.25 0.06 -4.62
C PRO A 279 -41.50 -0.51 -6.04
N VAL A 280 -42.35 0.11 -6.85
CA VAL A 280 -42.76 -0.30 -8.20
C VAL A 280 -42.07 0.56 -9.26
N LYS A 281 -41.66 -0.04 -10.38
CA LYS A 281 -41.24 0.75 -11.56
C LYS A 281 -42.38 0.74 -12.57
N ALA A 282 -42.65 1.90 -13.17
CA ALA A 282 -43.60 2.02 -14.25
C ALA A 282 -42.91 2.35 -15.56
N GLY A 283 -43.36 1.71 -16.64
CA GLY A 283 -42.90 1.94 -18.00
C GLY A 283 -44.05 2.30 -18.93
N ILE A 284 -43.71 2.76 -20.13
CA ILE A 284 -44.67 3.07 -21.18
C ILE A 284 -44.34 2.23 -22.40
N LYS A 285 -45.32 1.59 -23.05
CA LYS A 285 -45.18 0.98 -24.38
C LYS A 285 -46.02 1.75 -25.40
N LEU A 286 -45.48 1.97 -26.59
CA LEU A 286 -46.18 2.56 -27.72
C LEU A 286 -46.26 1.51 -28.83
N GLY A 287 -47.46 1.06 -29.16
CA GLY A 287 -47.64 0.00 -30.16
C GLY A 287 -48.35 0.47 -31.41
N VAL A 288 -47.97 -0.14 -32.52
CA VAL A 288 -48.64 -0.03 -33.81
C VAL A 288 -48.87 -1.41 -34.39
N GLY A 289 -50.00 -1.62 -35.07
CA GLY A 289 -50.33 -2.95 -35.56
C GLY A 289 -51.47 -2.99 -36.55
N HIS A 290 -51.82 -4.21 -36.94
CA HIS A 290 -52.96 -4.54 -37.79
C HIS A 290 -53.94 -5.39 -37.00
N TYR A 291 -55.23 -5.14 -37.19
CA TYR A 291 -56.29 -5.98 -36.62
C TYR A 291 -57.23 -6.48 -37.72
N TRP A 292 -57.78 -7.67 -37.48
CA TRP A 292 -58.81 -8.27 -38.32
C TRP A 292 -59.73 -9.15 -37.46
N GLY A 293 -60.93 -9.43 -37.95
CA GLY A 293 -61.91 -10.16 -37.16
C GLY A 293 -63.27 -10.20 -37.83
N SER A 294 -64.21 -10.90 -37.21
CA SER A 294 -65.61 -10.83 -37.62
C SER A 294 -66.57 -10.70 -36.45
N GLY A 295 -67.84 -10.45 -36.75
CA GLY A 295 -68.90 -10.30 -35.77
C GLY A 295 -70.19 -10.95 -36.28
N THR A 296 -70.82 -11.77 -35.45
CA THR A 296 -72.06 -12.47 -35.79
C THR A 296 -73.11 -12.25 -34.70
N SER A 297 -74.38 -12.16 -35.10
CA SER A 297 -75.47 -12.07 -34.13
C SER A 297 -75.89 -13.48 -33.70
N PRO A 298 -75.89 -13.80 -32.39
CA PRO A 298 -76.33 -15.09 -31.93
C PRO A 298 -77.83 -15.27 -32.21
N ASN A 299 -78.20 -16.45 -32.69
CA ASN A 299 -79.58 -16.87 -32.96
C ASN A 299 -80.29 -16.18 -34.14
N VAL A 300 -79.60 -15.35 -34.94
CA VAL A 300 -80.18 -14.70 -36.13
C VAL A 300 -79.22 -14.83 -37.31
N SER A 301 -79.72 -15.29 -38.47
CA SER A 301 -78.94 -15.37 -39.71
C SER A 301 -78.85 -14.00 -40.37
N LEU A 302 -77.85 -13.23 -39.95
CA LEU A 302 -77.51 -11.92 -40.51
C LEU A 302 -76.13 -11.97 -41.16
N PRO A 303 -75.85 -11.10 -42.15
CA PRO A 303 -74.50 -10.93 -42.68
C PRO A 303 -73.48 -10.68 -41.56
N GLU A 304 -72.31 -11.31 -41.68
CA GLU A 304 -71.21 -11.10 -40.74
C GLU A 304 -70.64 -9.68 -40.89
N ILE A 305 -70.16 -9.14 -39.77
CA ILE A 305 -69.47 -7.85 -39.73
C ILE A 305 -67.98 -8.12 -39.83
N ASP A 306 -67.30 -7.51 -40.80
CA ASP A 306 -65.84 -7.63 -40.91
C ASP A 306 -65.12 -6.51 -40.17
N TYR A 307 -64.27 -6.87 -39.22
CA TYR A 307 -63.30 -5.97 -38.60
C TYR A 307 -62.00 -6.05 -39.40
N LYS A 308 -61.49 -4.91 -39.89
CA LYS A 308 -60.14 -4.83 -40.45
C LYS A 308 -59.60 -3.43 -40.43
N GLY A 309 -58.37 -3.25 -39.94
CA GLY A 309 -57.79 -1.92 -39.90
C GLY A 309 -56.41 -1.85 -39.26
N GLN A 310 -55.96 -0.62 -39.01
CA GLN A 310 -54.73 -0.37 -38.28
C GLN A 310 -55.05 -0.09 -36.83
N LEU A 311 -54.12 -0.35 -35.93
CA LEU A 311 -54.28 0.03 -34.53
C LEU A 311 -53.04 0.76 -34.04
N MET A 312 -53.28 1.66 -33.10
CA MET A 312 -52.24 2.29 -32.31
C MET A 312 -52.60 2.11 -30.84
N ASN A 313 -51.62 1.86 -29.99
CA ASN A 313 -51.85 1.72 -28.56
C ASN A 313 -50.75 2.37 -27.72
N VAL A 314 -51.13 2.72 -26.49
CA VAL A 314 -50.28 3.27 -25.45
C VAL A 314 -50.57 2.47 -24.19
N GLU A 315 -49.55 1.80 -23.68
CA GLU A 315 -49.65 0.95 -22.51
C GLU A 315 -48.81 1.53 -21.37
N LEU A 316 -49.38 1.59 -20.18
CA LEU A 316 -48.67 1.86 -18.93
C LEU A 316 -48.53 0.53 -18.18
N ASN A 317 -47.29 0.09 -17.97
CA ASN A 317 -47.00 -1.17 -17.29
C ASN A 317 -46.38 -0.92 -15.91
N PHE A 318 -46.90 -1.60 -14.89
CA PHE A 318 -46.38 -1.60 -13.52
C PHE A 318 -45.76 -2.96 -13.23
N SER A 319 -44.45 -2.97 -13.02
CA SER A 319 -43.70 -4.18 -12.66
C SER A 319 -42.83 -3.94 -11.44
N ARG A 320 -42.85 -4.91 -10.53
CA ARG A 320 -41.82 -5.03 -9.50
C ARG A 320 -40.74 -5.92 -10.11
N PHE A 321 -39.65 -5.33 -10.64
CA PHE A 321 -38.51 -6.06 -11.23
C PHE A 321 -37.67 -6.82 -10.18
N THR A 322 -38.32 -7.47 -9.21
CA THR A 322 -37.67 -8.45 -8.33
C THR A 322 -37.81 -9.81 -8.99
N THR A 323 -36.71 -10.55 -9.05
CA THR A 323 -36.56 -11.92 -9.59
C THR A 323 -37.56 -12.97 -9.08
N LEU A 324 -38.43 -12.62 -8.12
CA LEU A 324 -39.36 -13.53 -7.44
C LEU A 324 -40.82 -13.41 -7.88
N SER A 325 -41.20 -12.42 -8.70
CA SER A 325 -42.59 -12.30 -9.17
C SER A 325 -42.65 -11.94 -10.65
N PRO A 326 -42.88 -12.94 -11.54
CA PRO A 326 -42.99 -12.71 -12.99
C PRO A 326 -44.36 -12.12 -13.37
N MET A 327 -45.00 -11.33 -12.50
CA MET A 327 -46.33 -10.77 -12.72
C MET A 327 -46.25 -9.24 -12.87
N SER A 328 -46.93 -8.70 -13.87
CA SER A 328 -47.08 -7.26 -14.10
C SER A 328 -48.54 -6.89 -14.35
N LEU A 329 -48.92 -5.70 -13.87
CA LEU A 329 -50.23 -5.11 -14.15
C LEU A 329 -50.04 -4.08 -15.27
N TYR A 330 -50.93 -4.06 -16.25
CA TYR A 330 -50.88 -3.02 -17.28
C TYR A 330 -52.26 -2.43 -17.58
N PHE A 331 -52.22 -1.16 -17.98
CA PHE A 331 -53.36 -0.42 -18.49
C PHE A 331 -53.02 -0.02 -19.93
N ASN A 332 -53.90 -0.35 -20.87
CA ASN A 332 -53.68 -0.09 -22.29
C ASN A 332 -54.82 0.78 -22.83
N PHE A 333 -54.45 1.87 -23.48
CA PHE A 333 -55.31 2.70 -24.29
C PHE A 333 -54.98 2.49 -25.76
N GLY A 334 -55.95 2.04 -26.54
CA GLY A 334 -55.79 1.80 -27.96
C GLY A 334 -56.82 2.52 -28.81
N VAL A 335 -56.49 2.74 -30.07
CA VAL A 335 -57.39 3.26 -31.09
C VAL A 335 -57.32 2.33 -32.29
N LEU A 336 -58.47 1.80 -32.69
CA LEU A 336 -58.65 1.03 -33.91
C LEU A 336 -59.12 1.96 -35.02
N PHE A 337 -58.41 1.93 -36.14
CA PHE A 337 -58.68 2.70 -37.35
C PHE A 337 -59.21 1.77 -38.45
N PRO A 338 -60.53 1.71 -38.67
CA PRO A 338 -61.12 0.83 -39.67
C PRO A 338 -60.67 1.18 -41.09
N SER A 339 -60.26 0.18 -41.85
CA SER A 339 -59.91 0.34 -43.27
C SER A 339 -61.13 0.55 -44.16
N ARG A 340 -62.28 0.02 -43.72
CA ARG A 340 -63.57 0.02 -44.41
C ARG A 340 -64.67 0.50 -43.47
N GLU A 341 -65.80 0.88 -44.05
CA GLU A 341 -66.99 1.21 -43.27
C GLU A 341 -67.45 -0.02 -42.50
N MET A 342 -67.79 0.17 -41.23
CA MET A 342 -68.32 -0.90 -40.38
C MET A 342 -69.85 -0.85 -40.42
N ILE A 343 -70.44 -1.95 -40.84
CA ILE A 343 -71.87 -2.08 -41.09
C ILE A 343 -72.40 -3.19 -40.21
N TYR A 344 -73.27 -2.84 -39.26
CA TYR A 344 -74.00 -3.78 -38.41
C TYR A 344 -75.34 -4.07 -39.07
N ALA A 345 -75.48 -5.30 -39.59
CA ALA A 345 -76.69 -5.69 -40.29
C ALA A 345 -77.85 -5.87 -39.32
N ASP A 346 -78.95 -5.15 -39.50
CA ASP A 346 -80.16 -5.29 -38.69
C ASP A 346 -81.34 -5.57 -39.64
N PRO A 347 -82.26 -6.52 -39.33
CA PRO A 347 -83.48 -6.71 -40.11
C PRO A 347 -84.37 -5.46 -40.19
N VAL A 348 -84.27 -4.54 -39.21
CA VAL A 348 -85.07 -3.31 -39.17
C VAL A 348 -84.40 -2.20 -39.96
N GLN A 349 -83.13 -1.90 -39.66
CA GLN A 349 -82.35 -0.89 -40.37
C GLN A 349 -80.85 -1.11 -40.19
N VAL A 350 -80.14 -1.30 -41.30
CA VAL A 350 -78.68 -1.42 -41.32
C VAL A 350 -78.03 -0.22 -40.62
N GLN A 351 -77.21 -0.48 -39.62
CA GLN A 351 -76.46 0.55 -38.90
C GLN A 351 -75.07 0.69 -39.52
N ASN A 352 -74.86 1.76 -40.27
CA ASN A 352 -73.54 2.10 -40.80
C ASN A 352 -72.88 3.13 -39.87
N ILE A 353 -71.84 2.73 -39.16
CA ILE A 353 -71.05 3.62 -38.29
C ILE A 353 -69.85 4.24 -39.05
N LEU A 354 -69.84 4.12 -40.38
CA LEU A 354 -68.80 4.61 -41.27
C LEU A 354 -67.41 4.10 -40.85
N LYS A 355 -66.36 4.87 -41.13
CA LYS A 355 -64.99 4.60 -40.69
C LYS A 355 -64.69 5.23 -39.32
N ASN A 356 -65.63 5.15 -38.40
CA ASN A 356 -65.43 5.73 -37.07
C ASN A 356 -64.34 4.97 -36.30
N ASN A 357 -63.43 5.72 -35.69
CA ASN A 357 -62.40 5.16 -34.83
C ASN A 357 -63.05 4.53 -33.59
N ILE A 358 -62.56 3.35 -33.20
CA ILE A 358 -62.99 2.66 -31.98
C ILE A 358 -61.90 2.84 -30.94
N THR A 359 -62.25 3.37 -29.78
CA THR A 359 -61.30 3.49 -28.68
C THR A 359 -61.38 2.24 -27.81
N THR A 360 -60.23 1.72 -27.38
CA THR A 360 -60.13 0.50 -26.60
C THR A 360 -59.46 0.81 -25.27
N PHE A 361 -60.10 0.45 -24.17
CA PHE A 361 -59.50 0.51 -22.84
C PHE A 361 -59.29 -0.91 -22.35
N ALA A 362 -58.08 -1.30 -21.99
CA ALA A 362 -57.80 -2.63 -21.48
C ALA A 362 -57.00 -2.59 -20.17
N LEU A 363 -57.36 -3.51 -19.28
CA LEU A 363 -56.66 -3.81 -18.03
C LEU A 363 -56.24 -5.27 -18.08
N GLY A 364 -54.97 -5.56 -17.82
CA GLY A 364 -54.49 -6.93 -17.86
C GLY A 364 -53.46 -7.28 -16.81
N LEU A 365 -53.42 -8.57 -16.48
CA LEU A 365 -52.36 -9.20 -15.70
C LEU A 365 -51.49 -10.01 -16.65
N ARG A 366 -50.18 -9.74 -16.62
CA ARG A 366 -49.18 -10.32 -17.52
C ARG A 366 -48.18 -11.14 -16.74
N PHE A 367 -47.91 -12.34 -17.25
CA PHE A 367 -46.96 -13.30 -16.73
C PHE A 367 -45.77 -13.42 -17.68
N THR A 368 -44.56 -13.25 -17.17
CA THR A 368 -43.32 -13.44 -17.95
C THR A 368 -42.85 -14.88 -17.82
N ILE A 369 -42.68 -15.56 -18.95
CA ILE A 369 -42.02 -16.86 -19.04
C ILE A 369 -40.61 -16.59 -19.57
N LEU A 370 -39.61 -16.91 -18.75
CA LEU A 370 -38.18 -16.79 -19.07
C LEU A 370 -37.65 -18.03 -19.79
#